data_AF-A0A660UZW7-F1
#
_entry.id   AF-A0A660UZW7-F1
#
_cell.length_a   1.000
_cell.length_b   1.000
_cell.length_c   1.000
_cell.angle_alpha   90.00
_cell.angle_beta   90.00
_cell.angle_gamma   90.00
#
_symmetry.space_group_name_H-M   'P 1'
#
loop_
_entity.id
_entity.type
_entity.pdbx_description
1 polymer ?
#
loop_
_entity_poly.entity_id
_entity_poly.type
_entity_poly.pdbx_seq_one_letter_code
_entity_poly.pdbx_strand_id
1 'polypeptide(L)'
;MDSVQPKPKNVFRIIDRETKKAVGSYSRGYHNEVDFDSVARARTANCHGMFENDEKYAIAQYRVYYVLINPDVKDASKTGGENRDQDN
;
A
#
# COMPACT_ATOMS: atom_id res chain seq x y z
N MET A 1 24.19 7.50 -0.73
CA MET A 1 23.75 6.13 -1.02
C MET A 1 22.38 5.98 -0.38
N ASP A 2 21.32 5.99 -1.19
CA ASP A 2 19.97 5.76 -0.68
C ASP A 2 19.89 4.31 -0.20
N SER A 3 19.69 4.13 1.10
CA SER A 3 19.53 2.81 1.69
C SER A 3 18.25 2.19 1.14
N VAL A 4 18.37 1.08 0.41
CA VAL A 4 17.21 0.26 0.06
C VAL A 4 16.63 -0.29 1.37
N GLN A 5 15.58 0.35 1.88
CA GLN A 5 14.90 -0.13 3.07
C GLN A 5 14.31 -1.52 2.76
N PRO A 6 14.61 -2.54 3.57
CA PRO A 6 14.05 -3.87 3.35
C PRO A 6 12.52 -3.78 3.41
N LYS A 7 11.85 -4.51 2.52
CA LYS A 7 10.39 -4.56 2.52
C LYS A 7 9.89 -5.03 3.90
N PRO A 8 8.83 -4.42 4.44
CA PRO A 8 8.32 -4.79 5.75
C PRO A 8 7.81 -6.23 5.72
N LYS A 9 8.26 -7.04 6.69
CA LYS A 9 7.76 -8.43 6.88
C LYS A 9 6.37 -8.43 7.48
N ASN A 10 6.10 -7.46 8.35
CA ASN A 10 4.82 -7.26 9.00
C ASN A 10 4.38 -5.81 8.76
N VAL A 11 3.07 -5.63 8.60
CA VAL A 11 2.43 -4.31 8.53
C VAL A 11 1.26 -4.28 9.49
N PHE A 12 0.91 -3.08 9.94
CA PHE A 12 -0.21 -2.84 10.83
C PHE A 12 -1.27 -2.04 10.07
N ARG A 13 -2.53 -2.46 10.18
CA ARG A 13 -3.67 -1.77 9.56
C ARG A 13 -4.68 -1.38 10.61
N ILE A 14 -5.29 -0.22 10.43
CA ILE A 14 -6.40 0.23 11.26
C ILE A 14 -7.68 -0.40 10.71
N ILE A 15 -8.42 -1.09 11.57
CA ILE A 15 -9.67 -1.78 11.23
C ILE A 15 -10.81 -1.13 12.00
N ASP A 16 -11.83 -0.66 11.30
CA ASP A 16 -13.08 -0.24 11.92
C ASP A 16 -13.83 -1.49 12.43
N ARG A 17 -14.15 -1.52 13.72
CA ARG A 17 -14.73 -2.71 14.36
C ARG A 17 -16.17 -2.97 13.97
N GLU A 18 -16.91 -1.96 13.53
CA GLU A 18 -18.30 -2.10 13.08
C GLU A 18 -18.32 -2.70 11.66
N THR A 19 -17.60 -2.06 10.75
CA THR A 19 -17.62 -2.44 9.32
C THR A 19 -16.68 -3.59 8.98
N LYS A 20 -15.73 -3.90 9.87
CA LYS A 20 -14.62 -4.85 9.66
C LYS A 20 -13.71 -4.49 8.48
N LYS A 21 -13.72 -3.25 8.01
CA LYS A 21 -12.91 -2.78 6.88
C LYS A 21 -11.66 -2.07 7.35
N ALA A 22 -10.60 -2.19 6.55
CA ALA A 22 -9.40 -1.38 6.73
C ALA A 22 -9.71 0.09 6.38
N VAL A 23 -9.29 1.00 7.26
CA VAL A 23 -9.41 2.45 7.04
C VAL A 23 -8.03 3.04 6.84
N GLY A 24 -7.88 3.86 5.79
CA GLY A 24 -6.65 4.58 5.53
C GLY A 24 -6.58 5.86 6.35
N SER A 25 -5.36 6.29 6.68
CA SER A 25 -5.12 7.65 7.13
C SER A 25 -4.75 8.53 5.94
N TYR A 26 -5.36 9.72 5.86
CA TYR A 26 -4.94 10.73 4.90
C TYR A 26 -3.72 11.47 5.45
N SER A 27 -2.58 11.32 4.79
CA SER A 27 -1.41 12.16 5.03
C SER A 27 -1.33 13.24 3.96
N ARG A 28 -1.10 14.50 4.35
CA ARG A 28 -1.02 15.62 3.40
C ARG A 28 0.15 15.49 2.40
N GLY A 29 1.15 14.65 2.71
CA GLY A 29 2.32 14.40 1.85
C GLY A 29 2.39 13.00 1.24
N TYR A 30 1.54 12.07 1.70
CA TYR A 30 1.47 10.69 1.22
C TYR A 30 0.00 10.34 1.04
N HIS A 31 -0.41 10.00 -0.20
CA HIS A 31 -1.73 9.43 -0.49
C HIS A 31 -2.15 8.40 0.56
N ASN A 32 -3.47 8.22 0.75
CA ASN A 32 -4.09 7.29 1.73
C ASN A 32 -3.15 6.17 2.21
N GLU A 33 -2.55 6.36 3.39
CA GLU A 33 -1.65 5.39 4.01
C GLU A 33 -2.50 4.35 4.73
N VAL A 34 -2.38 3.09 4.32
CA VAL A 34 -3.17 1.98 4.89
C VAL A 34 -2.28 1.02 5.70
N ASP A 35 -1.01 0.92 5.33
CA ASP A 35 -0.03 0.03 5.95
C ASP A 35 0.98 0.83 6.77
N PHE A 36 1.04 0.54 8.07
CA PHE A 36 1.94 1.18 9.03
C PHE A 36 3.04 0.22 9.47
N ASP A 37 4.21 0.77 9.85
CA ASP A 37 5.38 0.00 10.32
C ASP A 37 5.27 -0.45 11.79
N SER A 38 4.35 0.15 12.55
CA SER A 38 4.18 -0.08 13.98
C SER A 38 2.76 0.28 14.44
N VAL A 39 2.35 -0.31 15.56
CA VAL A 39 1.07 0.00 16.21
C VAL A 39 1.00 1.48 16.61
N ALA A 40 2.09 2.03 17.16
CA ALA A 40 2.14 3.42 17.59
C ALA A 40 1.92 4.38 16.42
N ARG A 41 2.58 4.14 15.27
CA ARG A 41 2.37 4.94 14.07
C ARG A 41 0.95 4.83 13.52
N ALA A 42 0.34 3.65 13.56
CA ALA A 42 -1.04 3.48 13.13
C ALA A 42 -2.02 4.28 14.03
N ARG A 43 -1.80 4.27 15.35
CA ARG A 43 -2.64 5.00 16.31
C ARG A 43 -2.55 6.52 16.15
N THR A 44 -1.38 7.04 15.79
CA THR A 44 -1.13 8.49 15.68
C THR A 44 -1.26 9.03 14.24
N ALA A 45 -1.68 8.21 13.28
CA ALA A 45 -1.62 8.54 11.85
C ALA A 45 -2.49 9.72 11.38
N ASN A 46 -3.44 10.21 12.20
CA ASN A 46 -4.39 11.26 11.81
C ASN A 46 -4.30 12.49 12.74
N CYS A 47 -4.55 13.68 12.19
CA CYS A 47 -4.35 14.98 12.82
C CYS A 47 -5.21 15.27 14.07
N HIS A 48 -6.09 14.35 14.46
CA HIS A 48 -7.07 14.56 15.54
C HIS A 48 -7.20 13.37 16.50
N GLY A 49 -6.20 12.48 16.57
CA GLY A 49 -6.23 11.33 17.49
C GLY A 49 -7.37 10.34 17.25
N MET A 50 -8.05 10.41 16.09
CA MET A 50 -9.23 9.61 15.76
C MET A 50 -9.02 8.11 15.99
N PHE A 51 -7.82 7.60 15.69
CA PHE A 51 -7.48 6.19 15.80
C PHE A 51 -7.00 5.77 17.18
N GLU A 52 -6.95 6.67 18.16
CA GLU A 52 -6.66 6.34 19.56
C GLU A 52 -7.86 5.67 20.25
N ASN A 53 -9.08 5.87 19.75
CA ASN A 53 -10.27 5.16 20.22
C ASN A 53 -10.17 3.67 19.86
N ASP A 54 -9.82 2.83 20.83
CA ASP A 54 -9.62 1.40 20.68
C ASP A 54 -10.90 0.56 20.74
N GLU A 55 -11.99 1.13 21.27
CA GLU A 55 -13.35 0.59 21.22
C GLU A 55 -13.93 0.63 19.81
N LYS A 56 -13.61 1.65 19.02
CA LYS A 56 -14.05 1.80 17.63
C LYS A 56 -13.06 1.21 16.64
N TYR A 57 -11.77 1.45 16.83
CA TYR A 57 -10.72 1.02 15.89
C TYR A 57 -9.79 -0.01 16.51
N ALA A 58 -9.71 -1.18 15.87
CA ALA A 58 -8.70 -2.18 16.16
C ALA A 58 -7.44 -1.93 15.31
N ILE A 59 -6.28 -2.39 15.78
CA ILE A 59 -5.06 -2.48 14.97
C ILE A 59 -4.80 -3.95 14.67
N ALA A 60 -4.88 -4.33 13.41
CA ALA A 60 -4.60 -5.68 12.94
C ALA A 60 -3.17 -5.78 12.42
N GLN A 61 -2.48 -6.85 12.81
CA GLN A 61 -1.15 -7.18 12.31
C GLN A 61 -1.27 -8.16 11.14
N TYR A 62 -0.63 -7.83 10.02
CA TYR A 62 -0.56 -8.66 8.83
C TYR A 62 0.88 -9.07 8.59
N ARG A 63 1.07 -10.33 8.18
CA ARG A 63 2.35 -10.78 7.62
C ARG A 63 2.30 -10.65 6.12
N VAL A 64 3.29 -9.95 5.56
CA VAL A 64 3.39 -9.72 4.13
C VAL A 64 4.21 -10.83 3.50
N TYR A 65 3.67 -11.44 2.47
CA TYR A 65 4.35 -12.41 1.63
C TYR A 65 4.41 -11.88 0.21
N TYR A 66 5.62 -11.79 -0.33
CA TYR A 66 5.83 -11.45 -1.73
C TYR A 66 6.01 -12.75 -2.50
N VAL A 67 5.25 -12.89 -3.58
CA VAL A 67 5.41 -13.97 -4.54
C VAL A 67 5.87 -13.36 -5.84
N LEU A 68 7.02 -13.83 -6.34
CA LEU A 68 7.51 -13.42 -7.65
C LEU A 68 6.62 -14.08 -8.72
N ILE A 69 5.84 -13.26 -9.43
CA ILE A 69 4.98 -13.75 -10.51
C ILE A 69 5.72 -13.67 -11.86
N ASN A 70 6.35 -12.53 -12.14
CA ASN A 70 7.19 -12.34 -13.32
C ASN A 70 8.40 -11.46 -12.94
N PRO A 71 9.65 -11.93 -13.14
CA PRO A 71 10.85 -11.13 -12.85
C PRO A 71 11.09 -9.97 -13.81
N ASP A 72 10.46 -9.97 -14.99
CA ASP A 72 10.66 -8.96 -16.03
C ASP A 72 9.35 -8.73 -16.81
N VAL A 73 8.51 -7.83 -16.29
CA VAL A 73 7.27 -7.41 -16.96
C VAL A 73 7.57 -6.26 -17.91
N LYS A 74 7.36 -6.48 -19.22
CA LYS A 74 7.45 -5.43 -20.24
C LYS A 74 6.08 -4.81 -20.48
N ASP A 75 6.06 -3.50 -20.71
CA ASP A 75 4.86 -2.77 -21.06
C ASP A 75 4.39 -3.16 -22.48
N ALA A 76 3.29 -3.89 -22.57
CA ALA A 76 2.72 -4.35 -23.84
C ALA A 76 2.19 -3.21 -24.72
N SER A 77 2.04 -1.99 -24.19
CA SER A 77 1.53 -0.84 -24.94
C SER A 77 2.53 -0.22 -25.94
N LYS A 78 3.77 -0.73 -26.02
CA LYS A 78 4.84 -0.16 -26.86
C LYS A 78 5.16 -0.94 -28.15
N THR A 79 4.40 -1.98 -28.49
CA THR A 79 4.55 -2.73 -29.75
C THR A 79 3.42 -2.42 -30.71
N GLY A 80 3.44 -1.20 -31.25
CA GLY A 80 2.55 -0.75 -32.32
C GLY A 80 3.31 0.20 -33.24
N GLY A 81 4.26 -0.34 -34.00
CA GLY A 81 5.07 0.40 -34.98
C GLY A 81 5.10 -0.36 -36.30
N GLU A 82 4.06 -0.12 -37.10
CA GLU A 82 3.96 -0.17 -38.57
C GLU A 82 4.75 -1.24 -39.36
N ASN A 83 4.06 -2.30 -39.78
CA ASN A 83 4.25 -2.85 -41.13
C ASN A 83 3.15 -2.26 -42.02
N ARG A 84 3.51 -1.28 -42.86
CA ARG A 84 2.74 -0.98 -44.07
C ARG A 84 3.52 -1.58 -45.23
N ASP A 85 3.13 -2.77 -45.62
CA ASP A 85 3.32 -3.23 -46.98
C ASP A 85 2.56 -2.26 -47.88
N GLN A 86 3.28 -1.54 -48.73
CA GLN A 86 2.70 -0.95 -49.93
C GLN A 86 3.29 -1.69 -51.11
N ASP A 87 2.51 -2.66 -51.59
CA ASP A 87 2.49 -3.05 -52.99
C ASP A 87 2.24 -1.80 -53.85
N ASN A 88 3.20 -1.47 -54.73
CA ASN A 88 2.96 -1.16 -56.15
C ASN A 88 4.27 -1.10 -56.94
#